data_AF-A0A7S2L6C5-F1
#
_entry.id   AF-A0A7S2L6C5-F1
#
_cell.length_a   1.000
_cell.length_b   1.000
_cell.length_c   1.000
_cell.angle_alpha   90.00
_cell.angle_beta   90.00
_cell.angle_gamma   90.00
#
_symmetry.space_group_name_H-M   'P 1'
#
loop_
_entity.id
_entity.type
_entity.pdbx_description
1 polymer ?
#
loop_
_entity_poly.entity_id
_entity_poly.type
_entity_poly.pdbx_seq_one_letter_code
_entity_poly.pdbx_strand_id
1 'polypeptide(L)'
;RSDFAAALKDNFIYVFGGFNGRELSTADRYSIDNNIWEDLADVPTKWPLFGHCAITATGSEIYIVGGNSGSVDVFDTGPSLSWKNPTYVRDMPEVRRSAAFVLMERYLLIIGGCDRKGAVTASCFIYDFLYNHWSSTPAS
;
A
#
# COMPACT_ATOMS: atom_id res chain seq x y z
N ARG A 1 -14.90 -8.18 -2.99
CA ARG A 1 -13.58 -7.88 -3.60
C ARG A 1 -12.51 -8.70 -2.90
N SER A 2 -11.49 -9.16 -3.63
CA SER A 2 -10.24 -9.73 -3.11
C SER A 2 -9.05 -8.84 -3.48
N ASP A 3 -7.86 -9.14 -2.96
CA ASP A 3 -6.58 -8.52 -3.37
C ASP A 3 -6.55 -6.98 -3.29
N PHE A 4 -7.42 -6.41 -2.45
CA PHE A 4 -7.47 -4.99 -2.16
C PHE A 4 -6.46 -4.62 -1.08
N ALA A 5 -6.05 -3.36 -1.07
CA ALA A 5 -5.26 -2.79 0.00
C ALA A 5 -6.20 -2.25 1.09
N ALA A 6 -5.91 -2.46 2.38
CA ALA A 6 -6.71 -1.90 3.47
C ALA A 6 -5.84 -1.34 4.60
N ALA A 7 -6.31 -0.27 5.23
CA ALA A 7 -5.60 0.40 6.32
C ALA A 7 -6.56 1.02 7.34
N LEU A 8 -6.24 0.92 8.63
CA LEU A 8 -6.97 1.57 9.71
C LEU A 8 -6.31 2.91 10.05
N LYS A 9 -7.07 4.00 10.03
CA LYS A 9 -6.57 5.33 10.38
C LYS A 9 -7.67 6.23 10.92
N ASP A 10 -7.44 6.86 12.08
CA ASP A 10 -8.31 7.86 12.72
C ASP A 10 -9.79 7.43 12.76
N ASN A 11 -10.02 6.16 13.12
CA ASN A 11 -11.32 5.50 13.21
C ASN A 11 -12.05 5.20 11.87
N PHE A 12 -11.31 5.25 10.76
CA PHE A 12 -11.77 4.81 9.46
C PHE A 12 -10.97 3.61 8.96
N ILE A 13 -11.65 2.65 8.33
CA ILE A 13 -11.01 1.59 7.55
C ILE A 13 -11.02 2.02 6.08
N TYR A 14 -9.86 2.35 5.54
CA TYR A 14 -9.69 2.68 4.14
C TYR A 14 -9.46 1.41 3.34
N VAL A 15 -10.04 1.35 2.15
CA VAL A 15 -9.88 0.23 1.23
C VAL A 15 -9.68 0.74 -0.19
N PHE A 16 -8.63 0.23 -0.84
CA PHE A 16 -8.22 0.68 -2.17
C PHE A 16 -8.17 -0.49 -3.14
N GLY A 17 -8.91 -0.33 -4.23
CA GLY A 17 -8.98 -1.25 -5.35
C GLY A 17 -9.48 -2.65 -5.00
N GLY A 18 -8.83 -3.63 -5.61
CA GLY A 18 -9.10 -5.05 -5.52
C GLY A 18 -9.64 -5.65 -6.82
N PHE A 19 -10.13 -6.88 -6.70
CA PHE A 19 -10.65 -7.66 -7.81
C PHE A 19 -12.02 -8.28 -7.45
N ASN A 20 -12.97 -8.27 -8.38
CA ASN A 20 -14.27 -8.94 -8.23
C ASN A 20 -14.74 -9.67 -9.50
N GLY A 21 -13.79 -10.12 -10.32
CA GLY A 21 -14.03 -10.56 -11.71
C GLY A 21 -13.53 -9.54 -12.74
N ARG A 22 -13.29 -8.30 -12.30
CA ARG A 22 -12.52 -7.25 -12.97
C ARG A 22 -11.67 -6.49 -11.95
N GLU A 23 -10.66 -5.79 -12.43
CA GLU A 23 -9.88 -4.84 -11.63
C GLU A 23 -10.78 -3.68 -11.17
N LEU A 24 -10.60 -3.22 -9.94
CA LEU A 24 -11.37 -2.15 -9.34
C LEU A 24 -10.48 -0.94 -9.09
N SER A 25 -10.85 0.21 -9.64
CA SER A 25 -10.24 1.51 -9.29
C SER A 25 -10.88 2.14 -8.04
N THR A 26 -11.96 1.56 -7.52
CA THR A 26 -12.72 2.17 -6.44
C THR A 26 -11.91 2.26 -5.15
N ALA A 27 -12.02 3.39 -4.46
CA ALA A 27 -11.50 3.58 -3.13
C ALA A 27 -12.64 3.98 -2.20
N ASP A 28 -12.72 3.37 -1.03
CA ASP A 28 -13.77 3.63 -0.06
C ASP A 28 -13.15 3.74 1.34
N ARG A 29 -13.84 4.41 2.25
CA ARG A 29 -13.56 4.28 3.68
C ARG A 29 -14.82 3.91 4.46
N TYR A 30 -14.64 3.15 5.53
CA TYR A 30 -15.70 2.79 6.46
C TYR A 30 -15.51 3.55 7.76
N SER A 31 -16.51 4.34 8.16
CA SER A 31 -16.55 5.00 9.46
C SER A 31 -16.96 3.99 10.53
N ILE A 32 -16.08 3.70 11.49
CA ILE A 32 -16.37 2.75 12.56
C ILE A 32 -17.45 3.30 13.51
N ASP A 33 -17.39 4.58 13.85
CA ASP A 33 -18.38 5.21 14.76
C ASP A 33 -19.78 5.24 14.16
N ASN A 34 -19.87 5.59 12.88
CA ASN A 34 -21.15 5.81 12.22
C ASN A 34 -21.69 4.56 11.51
N ASN A 35 -20.87 3.52 11.38
CA ASN A 35 -21.19 2.28 10.67
C ASN A 35 -21.68 2.52 9.23
N ILE A 36 -20.95 3.37 8.49
CA ILE A 36 -21.26 3.72 7.10
C ILE A 36 -20.02 3.64 6.22
N TRP A 37 -20.23 3.32 4.95
CA TRP A 37 -19.23 3.44 3.89
C TRP A 37 -19.34 4.80 3.21
N GLU A 38 -18.20 5.36 2.85
CA GLU A 38 -18.06 6.62 2.12
C GLU A 38 -17.14 6.39 0.93
N ASP A 39 -17.56 6.86 -0.24
CA ASP A 39 -16.77 6.82 -1.47
C ASP A 39 -15.63 7.84 -1.39
N LEU A 40 -14.45 7.44 -1.89
CA LEU A 40 -13.27 8.29 -2.03
C LEU A 40 -12.94 8.50 -3.51
N ALA A 41 -11.93 9.32 -3.79
CA ALA A 41 -11.38 9.43 -5.13
C ALA A 41 -10.80 8.09 -5.58
N ASP A 42 -11.20 7.62 -6.77
CA ASP A 42 -10.68 6.41 -7.40
C ASP A 42 -9.15 6.38 -7.44
N VAL A 43 -8.59 5.19 -7.26
CA VAL A 43 -7.18 4.86 -7.50
C VAL A 43 -6.85 5.21 -8.95
N PRO A 44 -5.89 6.13 -9.20
CA PRO A 44 -5.39 6.42 -10.54
C PRO A 44 -4.95 5.15 -11.29
N THR A 45 -5.46 4.95 -12.51
CA THR A 45 -5.25 3.74 -13.32
C THR A 45 -3.79 3.48 -13.74
N LYS A 46 -2.92 4.48 -13.59
CA LYS A 46 -1.47 4.32 -13.76
C LYS A 46 -0.84 3.46 -12.66
N TRP A 47 -1.53 3.28 -11.54
CA TRP A 47 -1.10 2.46 -10.42
C TRP A 47 -1.81 1.11 -10.49
N PRO A 48 -1.18 0.01 -10.02
CA PRO A 48 -1.88 -1.24 -10.02
C PRO A 48 -3.11 -1.13 -9.11
N LEU A 49 -4.11 -1.95 -9.44
CA LEU A 49 -5.42 -1.90 -8.81
C LEU A 49 -5.65 -3.10 -7.87
N PHE A 50 -4.71 -4.03 -7.79
CA PHE A 50 -4.83 -5.25 -6.97
C PHE A 50 -3.46 -5.87 -6.66
N GLY A 51 -3.41 -6.68 -5.60
CA GLY A 51 -2.21 -7.38 -5.15
C GLY A 51 -1.23 -6.51 -4.34
N HIS A 52 -1.70 -5.35 -3.90
CA HIS A 52 -0.97 -4.42 -3.02
C HIS A 52 -1.18 -4.78 -1.56
N CYS A 53 -0.40 -4.12 -0.71
CA CYS A 53 -0.76 -3.90 0.68
C CYS A 53 -0.83 -2.40 0.95
N ALA A 54 -1.76 -2.00 1.81
CA ALA A 54 -1.80 -0.65 2.34
C ALA A 54 -1.28 -0.67 3.77
N ILE A 55 -0.48 0.33 4.10
CA ILE A 55 0.08 0.56 5.42
C ILE A 55 -0.07 2.05 5.72
N THR A 56 -0.31 2.41 6.97
CA THR A 56 -0.42 3.83 7.38
C THR A 56 0.85 4.26 8.05
N ALA A 57 1.42 5.39 7.65
CA ALA A 57 2.56 6.01 8.33
C ALA A 57 2.13 7.10 9.33
N THR A 58 3.11 7.64 10.05
CA THR A 58 2.92 8.75 10.99
C THR A 58 2.31 9.96 10.27
N GLY A 59 1.28 10.57 10.85
CA GLY A 59 0.61 11.75 10.27
C GLY A 59 -0.70 11.38 9.58
N SER A 60 -0.92 11.92 8.38
CA SER A 60 -2.16 11.77 7.60
C SER A 60 -1.96 10.99 6.30
N GLU A 61 -0.98 10.07 6.23
CA GLU A 61 -0.61 9.42 4.97
C GLU A 61 -0.74 7.90 5.04
N ILE A 62 -1.45 7.34 4.06
CA ILE A 62 -1.51 5.90 3.80
C ILE A 62 -0.64 5.61 2.59
N TYR A 63 0.31 4.70 2.76
CA TYR A 63 1.20 4.22 1.73
C TYR A 63 0.65 2.90 1.20
N ILE A 64 0.50 2.81 -0.12
CA ILE A 64 0.07 1.60 -0.82
C ILE A 64 1.27 1.10 -1.60
N VAL A 65 1.71 -0.11 -1.26
CA VAL A 65 2.99 -0.66 -1.69
C VAL A 65 2.80 -2.08 -2.22
N GLY A 66 3.60 -2.45 -3.23
CA GLY A 66 3.59 -3.78 -3.83
C GLY A 66 2.74 -3.84 -5.10
N GLY A 67 2.03 -4.94 -5.30
CA GLY A 67 1.28 -5.17 -6.54
C GLY A 67 2.20 -5.51 -7.71
N ASN A 68 1.81 -5.09 -8.92
CA ASN A 68 2.47 -5.47 -10.18
C ASN A 68 3.45 -4.43 -10.75
N SER A 69 3.56 -3.25 -10.13
CA SER A 69 4.45 -2.15 -10.57
C SER A 69 5.66 -1.96 -9.65
N GLY A 70 5.57 -2.36 -8.37
CA GLY A 70 6.54 -1.96 -7.36
C GLY A 70 6.45 -0.47 -6.98
N SER A 71 5.40 0.24 -7.43
CA SER A 71 5.17 1.63 -7.08
C SER A 71 4.84 1.77 -5.60
N VAL A 72 5.24 2.91 -5.03
CA VAL A 72 4.75 3.36 -3.73
C VAL A 72 3.82 4.53 -3.93
N ASP A 73 2.53 4.28 -3.70
CA ASP A 73 1.47 5.26 -3.87
C ASP A 73 1.04 5.81 -2.52
N VAL A 74 0.64 7.08 -2.46
CA VAL A 74 0.30 7.74 -1.18
C VAL A 74 -1.09 8.36 -1.27
N PHE A 75 -1.92 8.06 -0.28
CA PHE A 75 -3.22 8.68 -0.07
C PHE A 75 -3.19 9.57 1.18
N ASP A 76 -3.57 10.84 1.03
CA ASP A 76 -3.66 11.79 2.15
C ASP A 76 -5.03 11.67 2.82
N THR A 77 -5.04 11.24 4.07
CA THR A 77 -6.22 11.18 4.94
C THR A 77 -6.53 12.51 5.62
N GLY A 78 -5.83 13.58 5.25
CA GLY A 78 -6.17 14.95 5.64
C GLY A 78 -7.51 15.41 5.05
N PRO A 79 -7.89 16.67 5.27
CA PRO A 79 -9.20 17.19 4.84
C PRO A 79 -9.51 17.04 3.35
N SER A 80 -8.48 16.96 2.49
CA SER A 80 -8.65 16.84 1.04
C SER A 80 -8.95 15.43 0.54
N LEU A 81 -8.68 14.39 1.34
CA LEU A 81 -8.89 12.98 0.98
C LEU A 81 -8.43 12.64 -0.45
N SER A 82 -7.13 12.83 -0.70
CA SER A 82 -6.61 12.91 -2.07
C SER A 82 -5.34 12.08 -2.27
N TRP A 83 -5.24 11.50 -3.47
CA TRP A 83 -4.03 10.85 -3.94
C TRP A 83 -2.88 11.84 -4.16
N LYS A 84 -1.71 11.49 -3.65
CA LYS A 84 -0.45 12.22 -3.84
C LYS A 84 0.41 11.49 -4.86
N ASN A 85 1.21 12.27 -5.60
CA ASN A 85 2.35 11.73 -6.34
C ASN A 85 3.61 12.00 -5.50
N PRO A 86 4.03 11.06 -4.65
CA PRO A 86 5.11 11.30 -3.72
C PRO A 86 6.44 11.34 -4.47
N THR A 87 6.94 12.54 -4.79
CA THR A 87 8.30 12.71 -5.34
C THR A 87 9.39 12.41 -4.31
N TYR A 88 9.02 12.25 -3.04
CA TYR A 88 9.91 12.03 -1.91
C TYR A 88 10.00 10.56 -1.48
N VAL A 89 9.31 9.64 -2.16
CA VAL A 89 9.31 8.21 -1.82
C VAL A 89 9.88 7.42 -2.99
N ARG A 90 10.82 6.52 -2.73
CA ARG A 90 11.37 5.65 -3.78
C ARG A 90 10.50 4.43 -3.99
N ASP A 91 10.32 4.08 -5.26
CA ASP A 91 9.75 2.80 -5.66
C ASP A 91 10.54 1.62 -5.11
N MET A 92 9.87 0.48 -4.97
CA MET A 92 10.49 -0.75 -4.51
C MET A 92 11.63 -1.18 -5.44
N PRO A 93 12.74 -1.76 -4.91
CA PRO A 93 13.82 -2.30 -5.72
C PRO A 93 13.34 -3.42 -6.65
N GLU A 94 12.37 -4.22 -6.19
CA GLU A 94 11.75 -5.30 -6.93
C GLU A 94 10.26 -5.37 -6.62
N VAL A 95 9.47 -5.75 -7.62
CA VAL A 95 8.02 -5.95 -7.50
C VAL A 95 7.73 -7.12 -6.56
N ARG A 96 6.84 -6.92 -5.59
CA ARG A 96 6.33 -7.99 -4.71
C ARG A 96 4.82 -7.97 -4.61
N ARG A 97 4.24 -9.15 -4.81
CA ARG A 97 2.85 -9.46 -4.51
C ARG A 97 2.76 -10.38 -3.31
N SER A 98 1.62 -10.34 -2.63
CA SER A 98 1.31 -11.27 -1.53
C SER A 98 2.38 -11.31 -0.44
N ALA A 99 3.16 -10.24 -0.28
CA ALA A 99 4.13 -10.10 0.79
C ALA A 99 3.42 -9.68 2.07
N ALA A 100 4.05 -9.94 3.22
CA ALA A 100 3.66 -9.33 4.48
C ALA A 100 4.30 -7.94 4.57
N PHE A 101 3.55 -6.95 5.04
CA PHE A 101 4.03 -5.58 5.21
C PHE A 101 3.87 -5.17 6.66
N VAL A 102 4.92 -4.58 7.22
CA VAL A 102 4.95 -4.14 8.60
C VAL A 102 5.53 -2.74 8.63
N LEU A 103 4.78 -1.78 9.19
CA LEU A 103 5.34 -0.48 9.53
C LEU A 103 5.70 -0.45 11.01
N MET A 104 6.95 -0.12 11.30
CA MET A 104 7.46 0.10 12.65
C MET A 104 8.21 1.43 12.70
N GLU A 105 7.60 2.42 13.33
CA GLU A 105 8.14 3.78 13.45
C GLU A 105 8.52 4.38 12.08
N ARG A 106 9.82 4.42 11.78
CA ARG A 106 10.40 4.95 10.53
C ARG A 106 10.69 3.89 9.48
N TYR A 107 10.39 2.63 9.75
CA TYR A 107 10.76 1.50 8.90
C TYR A 107 9.53 0.80 8.34
N LEU A 108 9.48 0.67 7.02
CA LEU A 108 8.57 -0.25 6.34
C LEU A 108 9.34 -1.52 5.98
N LEU A 109 8.89 -2.66 6.51
CA LEU A 109 9.40 -3.98 6.21
C LEU A 109 8.45 -4.70 5.24
N ILE A 110 9.01 -5.28 4.19
CA ILE A 110 8.30 -6.11 3.21
C ILE A 110 8.92 -7.50 3.23
N ILE A 111 8.18 -8.47 3.77
CA ILE A 111 8.69 -9.80 4.07
C ILE A 111 8.03 -10.82 3.14
N GLY A 112 8.88 -11.57 2.43
CA GLY A 112 8.47 -12.66 1.56
C GLY A 112 7.65 -12.20 0.34
N GLY A 113 6.61 -12.97 0.00
CA GLY A 113 5.79 -12.76 -1.19
C GLY A 113 6.37 -13.41 -2.44
N CYS A 114 5.89 -12.98 -3.60
CA CYS A 114 6.37 -13.46 -4.89
C CYS A 114 6.61 -12.33 -5.89
N ASP A 115 7.52 -12.57 -6.82
CA ASP A 115 7.81 -11.65 -7.91
C ASP A 115 6.71 -11.67 -9.01
N ARG A 116 6.94 -10.94 -10.10
CA ARG A 116 6.02 -10.90 -11.25
C ARG A 116 5.88 -12.25 -11.96
N LYS A 117 6.89 -13.12 -11.91
CA LYS A 117 6.89 -14.46 -12.49
C LYS A 117 6.27 -15.51 -11.54
N GLY A 118 5.97 -15.12 -10.29
CA GLY A 118 5.46 -16.00 -9.26
C GLY A 118 6.55 -16.75 -8.49
N ALA A 119 7.82 -16.38 -8.66
CA ALA A 119 8.90 -16.93 -7.84
C ALA A 119 8.74 -16.44 -6.41
N VAL A 120 8.56 -17.37 -5.48
CA VAL A 120 8.41 -17.09 -4.05
C VAL A 120 9.76 -16.79 -3.42
N THR A 121 9.77 -15.96 -2.39
CA THR A 121 10.98 -15.62 -1.65
C THR A 121 10.70 -15.50 -0.15
N ALA A 122 11.71 -15.73 0.68
CA ALA A 122 11.69 -15.44 2.11
C ALA A 122 12.44 -14.13 2.46
N SER A 123 13.02 -13.46 1.47
CA SER A 123 13.79 -12.24 1.68
C SER A 123 12.95 -11.08 2.19
N CYS A 124 13.60 -10.12 2.86
CA CYS A 124 12.96 -8.93 3.41
C CYS A 124 13.60 -7.66 2.84
N PHE A 125 12.76 -6.73 2.38
CA PHE A 125 13.13 -5.35 2.09
C PHE A 125 12.78 -4.45 3.26
N ILE A 126 13.66 -3.50 3.57
CA ILE A 126 13.46 -2.50 4.62
C ILE A 126 13.59 -1.13 3.98
N TYR A 127 12.52 -0.34 4.03
CA TYR A 127 12.50 1.06 3.64
C TYR A 127 12.62 1.95 4.86
N ASP A 128 13.56 2.88 4.80
CA ASP A 128 13.78 3.86 5.85
C ASP A 128 13.26 5.24 5.40
N PHE A 129 12.18 5.70 6.03
CA PHE A 129 11.51 6.96 5.68
C PHE A 129 12.39 8.19 5.93
N LEU A 130 13.34 8.15 6.87
CA LEU A 130 14.19 9.32 7.17
C LEU A 130 15.25 9.53 6.08
N TYR A 131 15.84 8.46 5.59
CA TYR A 131 16.90 8.51 4.59
C TYR A 131 16.40 8.28 3.16
N ASN A 132 15.10 7.98 2.99
CA ASN A 132 14.49 7.69 1.69
C ASN A 132 15.29 6.65 0.92
N HIS A 133 15.52 5.49 1.54
CA HIS A 133 16.30 4.41 0.93
C HIS A 133 15.76 3.03 1.28
N TRP A 134 15.94 2.12 0.33
CA TRP A 134 15.70 0.70 0.50
C TRP A 134 16.99 -0.01 0.86
N SER A 135 16.88 -0.99 1.74
CA SER A 135 17.91 -1.99 2.02
C SER A 135 17.28 -3.38 1.98
N SER A 136 18.10 -4.42 1.83
CA SER A 136 17.68 -5.80 1.93
C SER A 136 18.45 -6.51 3.04
N THR A 137 17.78 -7.43 3.71
CA THR A 137 18.48 -8.41 4.55
C THR A 137 19.04 -9.52 3.68
N PRO A 138 20.17 -10.14 4.04
CA PRO A 138 20.61 -11.37 3.38
C PRO A 138 19.48 -12.40 3.46
N ALA A 139 19.07 -12.96 2.31
CA ALA A 139 18.15 -14.09 2.31
C ALA A 139 18.82 -15.24 3.07
N SER A 140 18.15 -15.78 4.10
CA SER A 140 18.58 -17.00 4.79
C SER A 140 18.28 -18.23 3.94
#